data_AF-A0A521L3L2-F1
#
_entry.id   AF-A0A521L3L2-F1
#
_cell.length_a   1.000
_cell.length_b   1.000
_cell.length_c   1.000
_cell.angle_alpha   90.00
_cell.angle_beta   90.00
_cell.angle_gamma   90.00
#
_symmetry.space_group_name_H-M   'P 1'
#
loop_
_entity.id
_entity.type
_entity.pdbx_description
1 polymer ?
#
loop_
_entity_poly.entity_id
_entity_poly.type
_entity_poly.pdbx_seq_one_letter_code
_entity_poly.pdbx_strand_id
1 'polypeptide(L)'
;MADDPEIQALRDAFRHHLEVFYATLKLAPPYHSVEKAIAHLTSALKALTPEERARIAADEAQRWTQYRTAFVASGLVLKHRGIIAGLARSGKVDLPDEYKPLLDSFLS
;
A
#
# COMPACT_ATOMS: atom_id res chain seq x y z
N MET A 1 18.32 7.54 17.59
CA MET A 1 16.88 7.87 17.59
C MET A 1 16.17 6.57 17.23
N ALA A 2 15.48 5.94 18.18
CA ALA A 2 14.70 4.75 17.86
C ALA A 2 13.63 5.14 16.85
N ASP A 3 13.45 4.36 15.78
CA ASP A 3 12.28 4.53 14.91
C ASP A 3 11.03 4.37 15.79
N ASP A 4 10.03 5.21 15.54
CA ASP A 4 8.77 5.20 16.27
C ASP A 4 8.08 3.84 16.04
N PRO A 5 7.70 3.11 17.11
CA PRO A 5 7.16 1.75 17.00
C PRO A 5 5.89 1.70 16.14
N GLU A 6 5.07 2.76 16.13
CA GLU A 6 3.86 2.82 15.31
C GLU A 6 4.21 2.97 13.82
N ILE A 7 5.23 3.78 13.52
CA ILE A 7 5.75 3.91 12.15
C ILE A 7 6.31 2.58 11.67
N GLN A 8 7.08 1.88 12.50
CA GLN A 8 7.63 0.58 12.13
C GLN A 8 6.52 -0.44 11.88
N ALA A 9 5.52 -0.52 12.76
CA ALA A 9 4.39 -1.43 12.60
C ALA A 9 3.60 -1.16 11.31
N LEU A 10 3.29 0.10 11.01
CA LEU A 10 2.58 0.50 9.79
C LEU A 10 3.41 0.22 8.53
N ARG A 11 4.72 0.44 8.61
CA ARG A 11 5.64 0.19 7.49
C ARG A 11 5.72 -1.30 7.16
N ASP A 12 5.91 -2.12 8.19
CA ASP A 12 6.08 -3.57 8.02
C ASP A 12 4.76 -4.22 7.58
N ALA A 13 3.61 -3.75 8.11
CA ALA A 13 2.29 -4.13 7.62
C ALA A 13 2.08 -3.73 6.15
N PHE A 14 2.42 -2.50 5.75
CA PHE A 14 2.29 -2.08 4.36
C PHE A 14 3.15 -2.93 3.41
N ARG A 15 4.39 -3.25 3.81
CA ARG A 15 5.26 -4.15 3.04
C ARG A 15 4.61 -5.51 2.84
N HIS A 16 4.08 -6.10 3.91
CA HIS A 16 3.39 -7.38 3.85
C HIS A 16 2.17 -7.34 2.92
N HIS A 17 1.35 -6.28 3.00
CA HIS A 17 0.21 -6.10 2.10
C HIS A 17 0.63 -6.01 0.63
N LEU A 18 1.75 -5.34 0.32
CA LEU A 18 2.27 -5.30 -1.05
C LEU A 18 2.72 -6.69 -1.51
N GLU A 19 3.41 -7.45 -0.66
CA GLU A 19 3.81 -8.82 -0.98
C GLU A 19 2.61 -9.73 -1.25
N VAL A 20 1.60 -9.69 -0.38
CA VAL A 20 0.34 -10.45 -0.56
C VAL A 20 -0.38 -10.01 -1.84
N PHE A 21 -0.53 -8.70 -2.07
CA PHE A 21 -1.20 -8.17 -3.26
C PHE A 21 -0.54 -8.67 -4.55
N TYR A 22 0.78 -8.54 -4.68
CA TYR A 22 1.49 -8.98 -5.88
C TYR A 22 1.50 -10.51 -6.01
N ALA A 23 1.63 -11.26 -4.90
CA ALA A 23 1.58 -12.72 -4.91
C ALA A 23 0.21 -13.25 -5.37
N THR A 24 -0.90 -12.67 -4.88
CA THR A 24 -2.26 -13.03 -5.29
C THR A 24 -2.48 -12.76 -6.78
N LEU A 25 -1.91 -11.67 -7.30
CA LEU A 25 -1.94 -11.36 -8.73
C LEU A 25 -0.97 -12.22 -9.57
N LYS A 26 -0.19 -13.10 -8.94
CA LYS A 26 0.87 -13.91 -9.58
C LYS A 26 1.91 -13.05 -10.30
N LEU A 27 2.23 -11.90 -9.73
CA LEU A 27 3.18 -10.92 -10.25
C LEU A 27 4.37 -10.79 -9.29
N ALA A 28 5.55 -10.55 -9.86
CA ALA A 28 6.69 -10.16 -9.05
C ALA A 28 6.52 -8.71 -8.59
N PRO A 29 6.67 -8.40 -7.29
CA PRO A 29 6.62 -7.02 -6.83
C PRO A 29 7.78 -6.21 -7.42
N PRO A 30 7.52 -5.01 -7.96
CA PRO A 30 8.57 -4.15 -8.50
C PRO A 30 9.36 -3.51 -7.35
N TYR A 31 10.39 -4.22 -6.86
CA TYR A 31 11.14 -3.90 -5.64
C TYR A 31 11.48 -2.41 -5.49
N HIS A 32 12.05 -1.78 -6.53
CA HIS A 32 12.39 -0.35 -6.48
C HIS A 32 11.19 0.57 -6.21
N SER A 33 10.03 0.27 -6.79
CA SER A 33 8.80 1.05 -6.57
C SER A 33 8.16 0.73 -5.21
N VAL A 34 8.32 -0.51 -4.73
CA VAL A 34 7.91 -0.90 -3.37
C VAL A 34 8.70 -0.13 -2.33
N GLU A 35 10.04 -0.12 -2.42
CA GLU A 35 10.89 0.64 -1.50
C GLU A 35 10.55 2.14 -1.51
N LYS A 36 10.23 2.71 -2.68
CA LYS A 36 9.73 4.08 -2.77
C LYS A 36 8.39 4.27 -2.04
N ALA A 37 7.44 3.35 -2.20
CA ALA A 37 6.14 3.43 -1.50
C ALA A 37 6.33 3.39 0.01
N ILE A 38 7.18 2.48 0.49
CA ILE A 38 7.57 2.39 1.89
C ILE A 38 8.18 3.71 2.37
N ALA A 39 9.13 4.28 1.63
CA ALA A 39 9.76 5.55 1.97
C ALA A 39 8.76 6.73 2.00
N HIS A 40 7.83 6.79 1.03
CA HIS A 40 6.76 7.80 1.00
C HIS A 40 5.86 7.69 2.22
N LEU A 41 5.42 6.48 2.57
CA LEU A 41 4.61 6.25 3.77
C LEU A 41 5.36 6.68 5.03
N THR A 42 6.61 6.24 5.19
CA THR A 42 7.43 6.60 6.36
C THR A 42 7.61 8.10 6.47
N SER A 43 7.86 8.81 5.36
CA SER A 43 7.98 10.27 5.37
C SER A 43 6.66 10.95 5.75
N ALA A 44 5.52 10.45 5.25
CA ALA A 44 4.21 10.99 5.59
C ALA A 44 3.91 10.80 7.08
N LEU A 45 4.13 9.60 7.62
CA LEU A 45 3.91 9.32 9.04
C LEU A 45 4.83 10.14 9.95
N LYS A 46 6.10 10.34 9.58
CA LYS A 46 7.05 11.18 10.33
C LYS A 46 6.62 12.65 10.42
N ALA A 47 5.82 13.13 9.47
CA ALA A 47 5.28 14.48 9.49
C ALA A 47 4.04 14.65 10.39
N LEU A 48 3.40 13.55 10.78
CA LEU A 48 2.24 13.55 11.68
C LEU A 48 2.65 13.58 13.14
N THR A 49 1.78 14.08 14.00
CA THR A 49 1.92 13.97 15.45
C THR A 49 1.78 12.52 15.93
N PRO A 50 2.32 12.14 17.11
CA PRO A 50 2.14 10.80 17.66
C PRO A 50 0.66 10.41 17.84
N GLU A 51 -0.19 11.35 18.24
CA GLU A 51 -1.63 11.12 18.41
C GLU A 51 -2.32 10.76 17.08
N GLU A 52 -1.93 11.43 15.99
CA GLU A 52 -2.42 11.11 14.65
C GLU A 52 -1.90 9.75 14.17
N ARG A 53 -0.63 9.41 14.45
CA ARG A 53 -0.08 8.09 14.12
C ARG A 53 -0.80 6.98 14.86
N ALA A 54 -1.08 7.16 16.16
CA ALA A 54 -1.83 6.20 16.95
C ALA A 54 -3.26 6.01 16.44
N ARG A 55 -3.93 7.11 16.03
CA ARG A 55 -5.25 7.03 15.38
C ARG A 55 -5.21 6.26 14.07
N ILE A 56 -4.22 6.54 13.22
CA ILE A 56 -4.02 5.78 11.98
C ILE A 56 -3.77 4.32 12.32
N ALA A 57 -2.89 4.00 13.28
CA ALA A 57 -2.59 2.62 13.65
C ALA A 57 -3.84 1.85 14.14
N ALA A 58 -4.73 2.52 14.88
CA ALA A 58 -5.96 1.94 15.40
C ALA A 58 -7.10 1.83 14.37
N ASP A 59 -7.11 2.69 13.34
CA ASP A 59 -8.19 2.79 12.35
C ASP A 59 -7.78 2.18 11.00
N GLU A 60 -8.42 1.07 10.64
CA GLU A 60 -8.16 0.37 9.37
C GLU A 60 -8.40 1.23 8.13
N ALA A 61 -9.47 2.01 8.09
CA ALA A 61 -9.78 2.86 6.94
C ALA A 61 -8.72 3.94 6.76
N GLN A 62 -8.21 4.50 7.87
CA GLN A 62 -7.10 5.45 7.83
C GLN A 62 -5.80 4.81 7.38
N ARG A 63 -5.46 3.58 7.84
CA ARG A 63 -4.29 2.84 7.34
C ARG A 63 -4.34 2.67 5.83
N TRP A 64 -5.45 2.14 5.31
CA TRP A 64 -5.64 1.94 3.87
C TRP A 64 -5.58 3.24 3.07
N THR A 65 -6.05 4.35 3.64
CA THR A 65 -5.92 5.68 3.02
C THR A 65 -4.45 6.09 2.89
N GLN A 66 -3.64 5.90 3.93
CA GLN A 66 -2.20 6.20 3.89
C GLN A 66 -1.47 5.27 2.91
N TYR A 67 -1.77 3.98 2.94
CA TYR A 67 -1.19 2.98 2.04
C TYR A 67 -1.49 3.29 0.58
N ARG A 68 -2.75 3.60 0.26
CA ARG A 68 -3.15 3.99 -1.10
C ARG A 68 -2.42 5.25 -1.56
N THR A 69 -2.30 6.25 -0.71
CA THR A 69 -1.60 7.50 -1.03
C THR A 69 -0.12 7.23 -1.36
N ALA A 70 0.57 6.45 -0.52
CA ALA A 70 1.96 6.06 -0.75
C ALA A 70 2.13 5.15 -1.99
N PHE A 71 1.17 4.26 -2.22
CA PHE A 71 1.11 3.39 -3.40
C PHE A 71 1.01 4.20 -4.70
N VAL A 72 0.14 5.20 -4.74
CA VAL A 72 -0.01 6.10 -5.89
C VAL A 72 1.23 6.95 -6.08
N ALA A 73 1.73 7.60 -5.03
CA ALA A 73 2.88 8.50 -5.08
C ALA A 73 4.17 7.80 -5.55
N SER A 74 4.35 6.53 -5.22
CA SER A 74 5.52 5.74 -5.64
C SER A 74 5.51 5.32 -7.12
N GLY A 75 4.36 5.46 -7.79
CA GLY A 75 4.16 5.01 -9.16
C GLY A 75 3.92 3.52 -9.31
N LEU A 76 3.61 2.78 -8.22
CA LEU A 76 3.24 1.37 -8.29
C LEU A 76 2.02 1.13 -9.19
N VAL A 77 1.09 2.09 -9.26
CA VAL A 77 -0.09 2.05 -10.16
C VAL A 77 0.28 1.98 -11.64
N LEU A 78 1.48 2.46 -12.00
CA LEU A 78 1.99 2.42 -13.36
C LEU A 78 2.67 1.08 -13.68
N LYS A 79 3.08 0.33 -12.66
CA LYS A 79 3.74 -0.97 -12.81
C LYS A 79 2.70 -2.04 -13.10
N HIS A 80 2.93 -2.82 -14.16
CA HIS A 80 2.01 -3.87 -14.60
C HIS A 80 0.57 -3.37 -14.86
N ARG A 81 0.37 -2.06 -15.10
CA ARG A 81 -0.96 -1.44 -15.19
C ARG A 81 -1.90 -2.18 -16.13
N GLY A 82 -1.44 -2.53 -17.34
CA GLY A 82 -2.27 -3.26 -18.31
C GLY A 82 -2.73 -4.63 -17.81
N ILE A 83 -1.84 -5.37 -17.13
CA ILE A 83 -2.14 -6.69 -16.58
C ILE A 83 -3.12 -6.54 -15.41
N ILE A 84 -2.81 -5.67 -14.46
CA ILE A 84 -3.61 -5.50 -13.23
C ILE A 84 -4.99 -4.89 -13.55
N ALA A 85 -5.07 -3.91 -14.43
CA ALA A 85 -6.36 -3.36 -14.89
C ALA A 85 -7.19 -4.41 -15.63
N GLY A 86 -6.56 -5.27 -16.44
CA GLY A 86 -7.22 -6.40 -17.09
C GLY A 86 -7.78 -7.40 -16.08
N LEU A 87 -6.98 -7.77 -15.07
CA LEU A 87 -7.38 -8.64 -13.98
C LEU A 87 -8.54 -8.04 -13.16
N ALA A 88 -8.44 -6.76 -12.79
CA ALA A 88 -9.48 -6.03 -12.07
C ALA A 88 -10.81 -6.01 -12.83
N ARG A 89 -10.78 -5.70 -14.14
CA ARG A 89 -11.99 -5.72 -15.00
C ARG A 89 -12.57 -7.11 -15.18
N SER A 90 -11.73 -8.13 -15.17
CA SER A 90 -12.19 -9.52 -15.33
C SER A 90 -12.96 -10.03 -14.11
N GLY A 91 -12.76 -9.42 -12.93
CA GLY A 91 -13.34 -9.87 -11.66
C GLY A 91 -12.87 -11.26 -11.20
N LYS A 92 -11.87 -11.85 -11.88
CA LYS A 92 -11.36 -13.22 -11.60
C LYS A 92 -10.19 -13.24 -10.62
N VAL A 93 -9.96 -12.16 -9.89
CA VAL A 93 -8.90 -12.10 -8.88
C VAL A 93 -9.51 -12.50 -7.54
N ASP A 94 -8.95 -13.53 -6.93
CA ASP A 94 -9.29 -13.95 -5.57
C ASP A 94 -8.57 -13.04 -4.56
N LEU A 95 -8.83 -11.73 -4.68
CA LEU A 95 -8.22 -10.70 -3.86
C LEU A 95 -9.20 -10.31 -2.75
N PRO A 96 -8.77 -10.31 -1.47
CA PRO A 96 -9.63 -9.87 -0.38
C PRO A 96 -10.13 -8.44 -0.56
N ASP A 97 -11.33 -8.16 -0.05
CA ASP A 97 -12.01 -6.87 -0.23
C ASP A 97 -11.20 -5.67 0.29
N GLU A 98 -10.36 -5.89 1.31
CA GLU A 98 -9.47 -4.87 1.89
C GLU A 98 -8.49 -4.27 0.85
N TYR A 99 -8.12 -5.02 -0.19
CA TYR A 99 -7.20 -4.56 -1.24
C TYR A 99 -7.91 -3.89 -2.42
N LYS A 100 -9.26 -3.85 -2.44
CA LYS A 100 -10.03 -3.12 -3.47
C LYS A 100 -9.55 -1.69 -3.68
N PRO A 101 -9.25 -0.87 -2.64
CA PRO A 101 -8.74 0.48 -2.82
C PRO A 101 -7.43 0.56 -3.63
N LEU A 102 -6.57 -0.44 -3.53
CA LEU A 102 -5.35 -0.53 -4.34
C LEU A 102 -5.66 -0.98 -5.76
N LEU A 103 -6.53 -1.98 -5.91
CA LEU A 103 -6.93 -2.51 -7.21
C LEU A 103 -7.66 -1.45 -8.06
N ASP A 104 -8.58 -0.70 -7.44
CA ASP A 104 -9.31 0.40 -8.07
C ASP A 104 -8.40 1.54 -8.54
N SER A 105 -7.23 1.70 -7.91
CA SER A 105 -6.23 2.69 -8.33
C SER A 105 -5.63 2.38 -9.71
N PHE A 106 -5.82 1.16 -10.25
CA PHE A 106 -5.43 0.79 -11.62
C PHE A 106 -6.53 1.02 -12.67
N LEU A 107 -7.79 1.20 -12.22
CA LEU A 107 -8.95 1.41 -13.08
C LEU A 107 -9.19 2.89 -13.39
N SER A 108 -8.59 3.79 -12.60
CA SER A 108 -8.57 5.24 -12.83
C SER A 108 -7.64 5.65 -13.98
#